data_AF-A0A6J7KAA0-F1
#
_entry.id   AF-A0A6J7KAA0-F1
#
_cell.length_a   1.000
_cell.length_b   1.000
_cell.length_c   1.000
_cell.angle_alpha   90.00
_cell.angle_beta   90.00
_cell.angle_gamma   90.00
#
_symmetry.space_group_name_H-M   'P 1'
#
loop_
_entity.id
_entity.type
_entity.pdbx_description
1 polymer ?
#
loop_
_entity_poly.entity_id
_entity_poly.type
_entity_poly.pdbx_seq_one_letter_code
_entity_poly.pdbx_strand_id
1 'polypeptide(L)'
;MMDGDCPPLASGQWRTWQDVQWSEVPDASRLQVWAYAGQPSYQPGEIVAIHTSTNADEIEITIVHDGASPRVLAQLGPQKGAWFETPADAPSGGCGWPATFTLKIGDDWPSGGYLVCARARRGSEEVSQDAFFAVRTSPDRRSPLALILSTYTWNAYNDWGGASSYTALRDRFPRDFSPVLSLARPWSRGQVRCPVGAPRFGSVINPPIGWAVRHEWTEWAFANGYAHWSASAGWARYDGLMAKWLESEGIAFDVVTQWDLDRDSQTLDGYACVITSGHDEYWSAVGRGALASHLARGGHHARFGGNIMWQVRADDRTQTTECYKFLSDEDPHRHGPVSQRTGAFEGPAIDLPPVIEFGGNGTRGMYAGWGGASIRGSRGFTIFRPKHWAFEGLDAYYGEVIGSASNLVSYEADGVDYNMVHGLPYPTGSDGTPDSLEILALTPTVAFEEDHGNPGSQFDPLENDLAGVAALRYGSDTPENRDRCRYGAGMITSMRYNTAVTTGSGEVFCAGSTEWPASLASGDRACVIITRNVLHRFVGAR
;
A
#
# COMPACT_ATOMS: atom_id res chain seq x y z
N MET A 1 23.31 -34.32 -31.48
CA MET A 1 22.18 -34.94 -30.77
C MET A 1 21.66 -33.92 -29.77
N MET A 2 20.51 -33.25 -29.89
CA MET A 2 19.53 -33.06 -30.96
C MET A 2 19.45 -31.53 -31.17
N ASP A 3 19.99 -31.03 -32.29
CA ASP A 3 19.57 -29.74 -32.83
C ASP A 3 18.26 -30.00 -33.56
N GLY A 4 17.17 -29.93 -32.83
CA GLY A 4 15.85 -29.76 -33.40
C GLY A 4 15.45 -28.32 -33.12
N ASP A 5 15.50 -27.46 -34.13
CA ASP A 5 14.87 -26.15 -34.08
C ASP A 5 13.38 -26.39 -33.80
N CYS A 6 13.02 -26.33 -32.52
CA CYS A 6 11.62 -26.27 -32.13
C CYS A 6 11.05 -25.04 -32.84
N PRO A 7 9.98 -25.17 -33.64
CA PRO A 7 9.37 -24.02 -34.27
C PRO A 7 9.07 -22.96 -33.20
N PRO A 8 9.27 -21.66 -33.51
CA PRO A 8 9.02 -20.61 -32.53
C PRO A 8 7.59 -20.73 -32.00
N LEU A 9 7.41 -20.46 -30.70
CA LEU A 9 6.06 -20.36 -30.14
C LEU A 9 5.27 -19.34 -30.95
N ALA A 10 4.05 -19.71 -31.35
CA ALA A 10 3.16 -18.82 -32.08
C ALA A 10 2.89 -17.55 -31.24
N SER A 11 3.03 -16.37 -31.85
CA SER A 11 2.79 -15.07 -31.21
C SER A 11 1.65 -14.30 -31.89
N GLY A 12 0.99 -13.40 -31.14
CA GLY A 12 0.20 -12.31 -31.71
C GLY A 12 -1.26 -12.59 -32.14
N GLN A 13 -1.89 -13.68 -31.68
CA GLN A 13 -3.31 -13.97 -32.01
C GLN A 13 -4.28 -13.91 -30.80
N TRP A 14 -3.76 -13.79 -29.58
CA TRP A 14 -4.54 -13.94 -28.36
C TRP A 14 -4.68 -12.59 -27.66
N ARG A 15 -5.88 -12.27 -27.18
CA ARG A 15 -6.05 -11.15 -26.24
C ARG A 15 -5.47 -11.56 -24.89
N THR A 16 -4.61 -10.72 -24.35
CA THR A 16 -4.04 -10.89 -23.01
C THR A 16 -4.73 -9.95 -22.02
N TRP A 17 -4.45 -10.10 -20.73
CA TRP A 17 -4.88 -9.15 -19.71
C TRP A 17 -4.28 -7.74 -19.96
N GLN A 18 -3.18 -7.64 -20.70
CA GLN A 18 -2.55 -6.36 -21.08
C GLN A 18 -3.37 -5.60 -22.13
N ASP A 19 -4.12 -6.32 -22.98
CA ASP A 19 -4.93 -5.74 -24.05
C ASP A 19 -6.35 -5.36 -23.60
N VAL A 20 -6.72 -5.73 -22.37
CA VAL A 20 -8.06 -5.55 -21.82
C VAL A 20 -7.94 -4.78 -20.53
N GLN A 21 -8.40 -3.53 -20.53
CA GLN A 21 -8.71 -2.88 -19.26
C GLN A 21 -10.03 -3.45 -18.73
N TRP A 22 -10.05 -3.88 -17.48
CA TRP A 22 -11.26 -4.27 -16.79
C TRP A 22 -11.35 -3.56 -15.46
N SER A 23 -12.57 -3.33 -15.03
CA SER A 23 -12.89 -2.78 -13.73
C SER A 23 -14.29 -3.21 -13.35
N GLU A 24 -14.55 -3.24 -12.04
CA GLU A 24 -15.90 -3.37 -11.54
C GLU A 24 -16.67 -2.09 -11.84
N VAL A 25 -17.76 -2.23 -12.59
CA VAL A 25 -18.70 -1.15 -12.90
C VAL A 25 -20.11 -1.69 -12.67
N PRO A 26 -20.99 -0.95 -11.95
CA PRO A 26 -22.38 -1.37 -11.76
C PRO A 26 -23.11 -1.65 -13.09
N ASP A 27 -23.76 -2.81 -13.16
CA ASP A 27 -24.52 -3.30 -14.31
C ASP A 27 -25.83 -3.93 -13.82
N ALA A 28 -26.93 -3.20 -13.99
CA ALA A 28 -28.26 -3.61 -13.54
C ALA A 28 -28.80 -4.86 -14.26
N SER A 29 -28.17 -5.30 -15.36
CA SER A 29 -28.59 -6.49 -16.12
C SER A 29 -28.27 -7.81 -15.42
N ARG A 30 -27.40 -7.79 -14.39
CA ARG A 30 -27.00 -8.95 -13.59
C ARG A 30 -27.34 -8.73 -12.13
N LEU A 31 -27.58 -9.79 -11.38
CA LEU A 31 -27.76 -9.66 -9.92
C LEU A 31 -26.45 -9.12 -9.30
N GLN A 32 -26.55 -8.00 -8.60
CA GLN A 32 -25.39 -7.32 -8.00
C GLN A 32 -25.74 -6.71 -6.65
N VAL A 33 -24.75 -6.58 -5.79
CA VAL A 33 -24.80 -5.78 -4.57
C VAL A 33 -23.51 -5.00 -4.44
N TRP A 34 -23.65 -3.72 -4.11
CA TRP A 34 -22.55 -2.81 -3.85
C TRP A 34 -22.77 -2.13 -2.50
N ALA A 35 -21.69 -1.89 -1.76
CA ALA A 35 -21.71 -1.28 -0.43
C ALA A 35 -20.46 -0.44 -0.17
N TYR A 36 -20.61 0.62 0.62
CA TYR A 36 -19.51 1.38 1.20
C TYR A 36 -19.94 2.04 2.53
N ALA A 37 -18.97 2.32 3.39
CA ALA A 37 -19.20 3.07 4.63
C ALA A 37 -19.16 4.59 4.36
N GLY A 38 -19.97 5.36 5.08
CA GLY A 38 -20.08 6.80 4.85
C GLY A 38 -18.83 7.61 5.22
N GLN A 39 -17.94 7.06 6.04
CA GLN A 39 -16.64 7.63 6.41
C GLN A 39 -15.59 6.51 6.53
N PRO A 40 -14.29 6.82 6.39
CA PRO A 40 -13.22 5.82 6.52
C PRO A 40 -13.06 5.28 7.94
N SER A 41 -13.35 6.08 8.96
CA SER A 41 -13.11 5.75 10.36
C SER A 41 -14.19 6.33 11.30
N TYR A 42 -14.36 5.69 12.45
CA TYR A 42 -15.34 6.07 13.48
C TYR A 42 -14.77 5.86 14.88
N GLN A 43 -15.28 6.56 15.88
CA GLN A 43 -15.04 6.36 17.32
C GLN A 43 -16.19 5.59 17.98
N PRO A 44 -15.97 4.99 19.16
CA PRO A 44 -17.03 4.42 19.96
C PRO A 44 -18.16 5.42 20.21
N GLY A 45 -19.39 4.96 20.06
CA GLY A 45 -20.60 5.79 20.19
C GLY A 45 -21.01 6.56 18.94
N GLU A 46 -20.16 6.68 17.91
CA GLU A 46 -20.54 7.28 16.63
C GLU A 46 -21.48 6.37 15.81
N ILE A 47 -22.21 6.97 14.87
CA ILE A 47 -23.14 6.25 13.98
C ILE A 47 -22.48 6.05 12.63
N VAL A 48 -22.32 4.79 12.24
CA VAL A 48 -21.91 4.39 10.89
C VAL A 48 -23.14 4.36 10.00
N ALA A 49 -23.06 5.07 8.87
CA ALA A 49 -23.99 4.92 7.77
C ALA A 49 -23.38 3.96 6.73
N ILE A 50 -24.12 2.92 6.35
CA ILE A 50 -23.74 1.99 5.28
C ILE A 50 -24.65 2.25 4.09
N HIS A 51 -24.04 2.60 2.98
CA HIS A 51 -24.69 2.90 1.71
C HIS A 51 -24.65 1.66 0.85
N THR A 52 -25.79 1.25 0.29
CA THR A 52 -25.86 0.07 -0.59
C THR A 52 -26.65 0.35 -1.86
N SER A 53 -26.31 -0.36 -2.94
CA SER A 53 -27.09 -0.38 -4.19
C SER A 53 -27.18 -1.82 -4.70
N THR A 54 -28.39 -2.33 -4.90
CA THR A 54 -28.64 -3.70 -5.33
C THR A 54 -29.95 -3.84 -6.10
N ASN A 55 -29.96 -4.67 -7.14
CA ASN A 55 -31.17 -5.04 -7.89
C ASN A 55 -31.77 -6.38 -7.39
N ALA A 56 -31.40 -6.77 -6.17
CA ALA A 56 -31.96 -7.87 -5.42
C ALA A 56 -33.28 -7.48 -4.72
N ASP A 57 -34.08 -8.47 -4.33
CA ASP A 57 -35.32 -8.24 -3.58
C ASP A 57 -35.03 -7.92 -2.11
N GLU A 58 -34.01 -8.58 -1.55
CA GLU A 58 -33.62 -8.46 -0.15
C GLU A 58 -32.11 -8.26 -0.02
N ILE A 59 -31.72 -7.50 1.01
CA ILE A 59 -30.33 -7.28 1.41
C ILE A 59 -30.18 -7.37 2.93
N GLU A 60 -29.10 -7.99 3.37
CA GLU A 60 -28.65 -8.01 4.77
C GLU A 60 -27.16 -7.67 4.84
N ILE A 61 -26.71 -7.16 5.99
CA ILE A 61 -25.29 -6.93 6.26
C ILE A 61 -24.86 -7.61 7.55
N THR A 62 -23.64 -8.13 7.56
CA THR A 62 -22.96 -8.62 8.77
C THR A 62 -21.72 -7.77 9.03
N ILE A 63 -21.57 -7.27 10.25
CA ILE A 63 -20.39 -6.51 10.67
C ILE A 63 -19.42 -7.45 11.37
N VAL A 64 -18.19 -7.51 10.86
CA VAL A 64 -17.14 -8.40 11.36
C VAL A 64 -15.92 -7.59 11.75
N HIS A 65 -15.49 -7.66 13.00
CA HIS A 65 -14.16 -7.22 13.40
C HIS A 65 -13.14 -8.20 12.81
N ASP A 66 -12.32 -7.76 11.86
CA ASP A 66 -11.42 -8.63 11.09
C ASP A 66 -10.00 -8.66 11.69
N GLY A 67 -9.93 -9.08 12.95
CA GLY A 67 -8.68 -9.30 13.69
C GLY A 67 -8.09 -10.71 13.48
N ALA A 68 -7.11 -11.09 14.32
CA ALA A 68 -6.49 -12.43 14.31
C ALA A 68 -7.53 -13.54 14.50
N SER A 69 -8.57 -13.24 15.28
CA SER A 69 -9.78 -14.06 15.42
C SER A 69 -10.99 -13.23 15.02
N PRO A 70 -11.50 -13.38 13.78
CA PRO A 70 -12.64 -12.60 13.30
C PRO A 70 -13.88 -12.80 14.17
N ARG A 71 -14.57 -11.70 14.50
CA ARG A 71 -15.77 -11.72 15.35
C ARG A 71 -16.92 -10.99 14.69
N VAL A 72 -18.06 -11.66 14.56
CA VAL A 72 -19.33 -11.02 14.17
C VAL A 72 -19.82 -10.18 15.35
N LEU A 73 -20.06 -8.89 15.11
CA LEU A 73 -20.50 -7.94 16.14
C LEU A 73 -21.92 -7.43 15.92
N ALA A 74 -22.41 -7.45 14.68
CA ALA A 74 -23.78 -7.10 14.36
C ALA A 74 -24.24 -7.81 13.09
N GLN A 75 -25.55 -8.05 13.00
CA GLN A 75 -26.23 -8.44 11.77
C GLN A 75 -27.48 -7.57 11.63
N LEU A 76 -27.68 -6.99 10.45
CA LEU A 76 -28.81 -6.10 10.17
C LEU A 76 -29.54 -6.57 8.91
N GLY A 77 -30.87 -6.52 8.95
CA GLY A 77 -31.74 -6.99 7.88
C GLY A 77 -32.34 -8.39 8.13
N PRO A 78 -32.94 -9.01 7.10
CA PRO A 78 -33.05 -8.51 5.73
C PRO A 78 -33.91 -7.23 5.63
N GLN A 79 -33.61 -6.40 4.65
CA GLN A 79 -34.41 -5.24 4.23
C GLN A 79 -34.64 -5.29 2.73
N LYS A 80 -35.61 -4.53 2.21
CA LYS A 80 -35.86 -4.44 0.77
C LYS A 80 -34.65 -3.87 0.04
N GLY A 81 -34.16 -4.58 -0.97
CA GLY A 81 -33.11 -4.10 -1.86
C GLY A 81 -33.56 -2.90 -2.70
N ALA A 82 -32.63 -1.99 -2.98
CA ALA A 82 -32.88 -0.81 -3.81
C ALA A 82 -31.68 -0.55 -4.72
N TRP A 83 -31.95 -0.40 -6.02
CA TRP A 83 -30.94 -0.05 -7.01
C TRP A 83 -30.91 1.47 -7.18
N PHE A 84 -29.72 2.04 -7.00
CA PHE A 84 -29.45 3.45 -7.25
C PHE A 84 -28.53 3.57 -8.45
N GLU A 85 -28.91 4.42 -9.40
CA GLU A 85 -28.06 4.74 -10.55
C GLU A 85 -26.74 5.33 -10.05
N THR A 86 -25.63 4.81 -10.57
CA THR A 86 -24.29 5.25 -10.19
C THR A 86 -23.86 6.37 -11.12
N PRO A 87 -23.49 7.56 -10.60
CA PRO A 87 -22.97 8.64 -11.43
C PRO A 87 -21.77 8.19 -12.27
N ALA A 88 -21.66 8.69 -13.50
CA ALA A 88 -20.54 8.35 -14.38
C ALA A 88 -19.18 8.81 -13.81
N ASP A 89 -19.19 9.86 -12.99
CA ASP A 89 -18.04 10.42 -12.28
C ASP A 89 -17.88 9.85 -10.86
N ALA A 90 -18.57 8.76 -10.50
CA ALA A 90 -18.48 8.17 -9.16
C ALA A 90 -17.05 7.88 -8.67
N PRO A 91 -16.06 7.51 -9.51
CA PRO A 91 -14.66 7.42 -9.08
C PRO A 91 -14.12 8.71 -8.45
N SER A 92 -14.48 9.89 -8.96
CA SER A 92 -14.00 11.19 -8.48
C SER A 92 -15.00 11.92 -7.57
N GLY A 93 -16.30 11.76 -7.82
CA GLY A 93 -17.40 12.47 -7.13
C GLY A 93 -18.12 11.66 -6.06
N GLY A 94 -17.85 10.36 -5.96
CA GLY A 94 -18.55 9.44 -5.07
C GLY A 94 -19.90 8.98 -5.61
N CYS A 95 -20.49 7.98 -4.96
CA CYS A 95 -21.73 7.34 -5.43
C CYS A 95 -23.00 8.13 -5.12
N GLY A 96 -23.01 8.88 -4.00
CA GLY A 96 -24.18 9.65 -3.56
C GLY A 96 -25.41 8.79 -3.20
N TRP A 97 -25.26 7.49 -2.95
CA TRP A 97 -26.36 6.62 -2.59
C TRP A 97 -26.91 6.98 -1.19
N PRO A 98 -28.21 6.79 -0.91
CA PRO A 98 -28.73 6.97 0.45
C PRO A 98 -28.21 5.87 1.38
N ALA A 99 -28.16 6.18 2.68
CA ALA A 99 -27.84 5.18 3.70
C ALA A 99 -28.96 4.13 3.74
N THR A 100 -28.58 2.86 3.61
CA THR A 100 -29.50 1.73 3.73
C THR A 100 -29.54 1.22 5.17
N PHE A 101 -28.39 1.14 5.81
CA PHE A 101 -28.27 0.73 7.21
C PHE A 101 -27.57 1.81 8.03
N THR A 102 -27.95 1.91 9.30
CA THR A 102 -27.22 2.69 10.30
C THR A 102 -26.97 1.84 11.53
N LEU A 103 -25.79 2.00 12.14
CA LEU A 103 -25.39 1.27 13.34
C LEU A 103 -24.57 2.18 14.24
N LYS A 104 -24.87 2.18 15.53
CA LYS A 104 -24.05 2.84 16.54
C LYS A 104 -22.88 1.91 16.92
N ILE A 105 -21.65 2.41 16.87
CA ILE A 105 -20.47 1.69 17.35
C ILE A 105 -20.60 1.49 18.86
N GLY A 106 -20.47 0.24 19.32
CA GLY A 106 -20.52 -0.09 20.75
C GLY A 106 -19.31 0.48 21.50
N ASP A 107 -19.51 0.85 22.76
CA ASP A 107 -18.44 1.40 23.60
C ASP A 107 -17.32 0.38 23.86
N ASP A 108 -17.63 -0.91 23.75
CA ASP A 108 -16.71 -2.04 23.96
C ASP A 108 -16.02 -2.53 22.68
N TRP A 109 -16.37 -1.97 21.51
CA TRP A 109 -15.78 -2.38 20.25
C TRP A 109 -14.28 -2.08 20.24
N PRO A 110 -13.42 -3.06 19.91
CA PRO A 110 -11.97 -2.85 19.88
C PRO A 110 -11.59 -1.89 18.75
N SER A 111 -10.48 -1.17 18.92
CA SER A 111 -9.89 -0.46 17.79
C SER A 111 -9.39 -1.49 16.76
N GLY A 112 -9.71 -1.30 15.47
CA GLY A 112 -9.35 -2.26 14.43
C GLY A 112 -10.08 -2.02 13.10
N GLY A 113 -9.89 -2.94 12.16
CA GLY A 113 -10.58 -2.95 10.86
C GLY A 113 -11.85 -3.79 10.89
N TYR A 114 -12.91 -3.28 10.25
CA TYR A 114 -14.24 -3.89 10.27
C TYR A 114 -14.74 -4.12 8.85
N LEU A 115 -15.08 -5.37 8.54
CA LEU A 115 -15.73 -5.75 7.29
C LEU A 115 -17.25 -5.60 7.43
N VAL A 116 -17.85 -5.07 6.38
CA VAL A 116 -19.31 -5.03 6.17
C VAL A 116 -19.62 -6.03 5.07
N CYS A 117 -20.02 -7.23 5.44
CA CYS A 117 -20.34 -8.30 4.49
C CYS A 117 -21.80 -8.14 4.04
N ALA A 118 -22.03 -7.52 2.89
CA ALA A 118 -23.37 -7.39 2.30
C ALA A 118 -23.73 -8.67 1.53
N ARG A 119 -24.94 -9.20 1.77
CA ARG A 119 -25.51 -10.33 1.04
C ARG A 119 -26.86 -9.91 0.49
N ALA A 120 -27.09 -10.15 -0.79
CA ALA A 120 -28.32 -9.77 -1.47
C ALA A 120 -28.91 -10.97 -2.24
N ARG A 121 -30.23 -11.11 -2.19
CA ARG A 121 -30.96 -12.27 -2.74
C ARG A 121 -32.07 -11.87 -3.70
N ARG A 122 -32.18 -12.60 -4.80
CA ARG A 122 -33.30 -12.50 -5.77
C ARG A 122 -33.76 -13.90 -6.16
N GLY A 123 -34.93 -14.30 -5.68
CA GLY A 123 -35.36 -15.71 -5.76
C GLY A 123 -34.37 -16.65 -5.07
N SER A 124 -33.80 -17.61 -5.80
CA SER A 124 -32.78 -18.54 -5.29
C SER A 124 -31.34 -18.08 -5.50
N GLU A 125 -31.12 -16.98 -6.22
CA GLU A 125 -29.78 -16.43 -6.46
C GLU A 125 -29.33 -15.56 -5.29
N GLU A 126 -28.05 -15.66 -4.94
CA GLU A 126 -27.42 -14.84 -3.90
C GLU A 126 -26.09 -14.30 -4.41
N VAL A 127 -25.82 -13.03 -4.12
CA VAL A 127 -24.54 -12.37 -4.36
C VAL A 127 -24.07 -11.68 -3.08
N SER A 128 -22.76 -11.43 -3.00
CA SER A 128 -22.18 -10.73 -1.85
C SER A 128 -21.07 -9.79 -2.27
N GLN A 129 -20.87 -8.76 -1.47
CA GLN A 129 -19.76 -7.83 -1.59
C GLN A 129 -19.36 -7.36 -0.19
N ASP A 130 -18.08 -7.07 0.01
CA ASP A 130 -17.57 -6.58 1.28
C ASP A 130 -17.22 -5.10 1.18
N ALA A 131 -17.60 -4.33 2.19
CA ALA A 131 -17.12 -2.98 2.43
C ALA A 131 -16.28 -2.92 3.72
N PHE A 132 -15.71 -1.77 4.03
CA PHE A 132 -14.79 -1.60 5.15
C PHE A 132 -14.96 -0.25 5.85
N PHE A 133 -14.75 -0.24 7.16
CA PHE A 133 -14.47 0.96 7.95
C PHE A 133 -13.51 0.62 9.10
N ALA A 134 -12.81 1.63 9.62
CA ALA A 134 -11.97 1.50 10.81
C ALA A 134 -12.71 1.98 12.07
N VAL A 135 -12.44 1.35 13.21
CA VAL A 135 -12.85 1.87 14.53
C VAL A 135 -11.60 2.32 15.27
N ARG A 136 -11.56 3.60 15.64
CA ARG A 136 -10.53 4.21 16.46
C ARG A 136 -10.78 3.92 17.93
N THR A 137 -9.75 4.05 18.75
CA THR A 137 -9.90 4.01 20.20
C THR A 137 -10.47 5.32 20.76
N SER A 138 -11.00 5.28 21.98
CA SER A 138 -11.26 6.49 22.77
C SER A 138 -9.97 6.96 23.46
N PRO A 139 -9.75 8.28 23.68
CA PRO A 139 -8.52 8.79 24.28
C PRO A 139 -8.15 8.18 25.65
N ASP A 140 -9.13 7.74 26.44
CA ASP A 140 -8.96 7.12 27.76
C ASP A 140 -8.51 5.65 27.71
N ARG A 141 -8.58 5.00 26.54
CA ARG A 141 -8.25 3.57 26.35
C ARG A 141 -7.06 3.35 25.40
N ARG A 142 -6.29 4.40 25.15
CA ARG A 142 -5.21 4.43 24.17
C ARG A 142 -4.07 3.45 24.48
N SER A 143 -3.69 2.66 23.48
CA SER A 143 -2.46 1.88 23.46
C SER A 143 -1.25 2.80 23.24
N PRO A 144 -0.04 2.45 23.71
CA PRO A 144 1.18 3.14 23.27
C PRO A 144 1.46 3.04 21.76
N LEU A 145 0.80 2.10 21.05
CA LEU A 145 0.99 1.85 19.62
C LEU A 145 -0.24 2.29 18.80
N ALA A 146 0.00 2.97 17.68
CA ALA A 146 -1.00 3.19 16.64
C ALA A 146 -0.54 2.64 15.29
N LEU A 147 -1.39 1.85 14.63
CA LEU A 147 -1.24 1.50 13.21
C LEU A 147 -1.98 2.55 12.36
N ILE A 148 -1.23 3.23 11.50
CA ILE A 148 -1.78 4.17 10.53
C ILE A 148 -2.15 3.38 9.26
N LEU A 149 -3.43 3.31 8.95
CA LEU A 149 -3.93 2.64 7.76
C LEU A 149 -3.69 3.50 6.52
N SER A 150 -3.09 2.88 5.49
CA SER A 150 -2.67 3.53 4.23
C SER A 150 -3.86 3.80 3.28
N THR A 151 -4.95 4.39 3.79
CA THR A 151 -6.23 4.55 3.09
C THR A 151 -6.15 5.35 1.81
N TYR A 152 -5.18 6.26 1.66
CA TYR A 152 -4.99 7.02 0.42
C TYR A 152 -4.31 6.18 -0.66
N THR A 153 -3.37 5.30 -0.29
CA THR A 153 -2.85 4.28 -1.21
C THR A 153 -3.95 3.33 -1.63
N TRP A 154 -4.81 2.88 -0.70
CA TRP A 154 -5.94 2.02 -1.06
C TRP A 154 -6.86 2.71 -2.07
N ASN A 155 -7.15 4.00 -1.88
CA ASN A 155 -7.99 4.77 -2.79
C ASN A 155 -7.33 4.96 -4.16
N ALA A 156 -6.02 5.24 -4.20
CA ALA A 156 -5.25 5.38 -5.43
C ALA A 156 -5.29 4.13 -6.32
N TYR A 157 -5.37 2.95 -5.71
CA TYR A 157 -5.50 1.66 -6.40
C TYR A 157 -6.94 1.16 -6.53
N ASN A 158 -7.93 1.85 -5.96
CA ASN A 158 -9.34 1.48 -6.07
C ASN A 158 -9.85 1.83 -7.47
N ASP A 159 -9.92 0.82 -8.34
CA ASP A 159 -10.41 0.94 -9.72
C ASP A 159 -11.93 0.90 -9.84
N TRP A 160 -12.67 0.59 -8.77
CA TRP A 160 -14.13 0.50 -8.78
C TRP A 160 -14.78 1.75 -9.39
N GLY A 161 -15.75 1.52 -10.27
CA GLY A 161 -16.39 2.56 -11.09
C GLY A 161 -15.62 2.88 -12.37
N GLY A 162 -14.49 2.22 -12.62
CA GLY A 162 -13.76 2.28 -13.88
C GLY A 162 -12.54 3.20 -13.89
N ALA A 163 -12.11 3.75 -12.76
CA ALA A 163 -10.94 4.63 -12.71
C ALA A 163 -10.23 4.61 -11.34
N SER A 164 -8.90 4.67 -11.40
CA SER A 164 -7.94 4.79 -10.30
C SER A 164 -6.82 5.77 -10.67
N SER A 165 -5.81 5.94 -9.80
CA SER A 165 -4.62 6.75 -10.08
C SER A 165 -3.63 6.09 -11.06
N TYR A 166 -3.91 4.86 -11.50
CA TYR A 166 -3.04 4.10 -12.40
C TYR A 166 -3.73 3.76 -13.72
N THR A 167 -5.04 3.51 -13.69
CA THR A 167 -5.79 3.07 -14.87
C THR A 167 -7.21 3.63 -14.87
N ALA A 168 -7.73 3.97 -16.03
CA ALA A 168 -9.13 4.30 -16.25
C ALA A 168 -9.63 3.72 -17.59
N LEU A 169 -10.89 3.28 -17.60
CA LEU A 169 -11.54 2.69 -18.77
C LEU A 169 -11.66 3.72 -19.90
N ARG A 170 -10.93 3.49 -21.00
CA ARG A 170 -10.84 4.41 -22.15
C ARG A 170 -12.16 4.76 -22.83
N ASP A 171 -13.16 3.89 -22.75
CA ASP A 171 -14.49 4.13 -23.31
C ASP A 171 -15.38 5.01 -22.41
N ARG A 172 -14.96 5.24 -21.15
CA ARG A 172 -15.71 6.00 -20.14
C ARG A 172 -15.02 7.28 -19.69
N PHE A 173 -13.70 7.29 -19.69
CA PHE A 173 -12.92 8.40 -19.15
C PHE A 173 -12.01 9.02 -20.22
N PRO A 174 -11.81 10.35 -20.19
CA PRO A 174 -11.01 11.06 -21.19
C PRO A 174 -9.50 10.88 -21.00
N ARG A 175 -9.07 10.33 -19.86
CA ARG A 175 -7.67 10.09 -19.49
C ARG A 175 -7.50 8.61 -19.17
N ASP A 176 -6.27 8.12 -19.30
CA ASP A 176 -5.92 6.74 -18.92
C ASP A 176 -5.80 6.53 -17.39
N PHE A 177 -5.99 7.58 -16.58
CA PHE A 177 -6.08 7.53 -15.11
C PHE A 177 -6.93 8.71 -14.59
N SER A 178 -7.34 8.67 -13.31
CA SER A 178 -8.00 9.79 -12.64
C SER A 178 -7.09 10.43 -11.57
N PRO A 179 -6.84 11.76 -11.64
CA PRO A 179 -6.08 12.46 -10.60
C PRO A 179 -6.91 12.63 -9.33
N VAL A 180 -8.24 12.76 -9.42
CA VAL A 180 -9.15 12.96 -8.27
C VAL A 180 -9.91 11.67 -8.01
N LEU A 181 -9.94 11.21 -6.76
CA LEU A 181 -10.59 9.97 -6.35
C LEU A 181 -11.37 10.16 -5.05
N SER A 182 -12.61 9.67 -4.99
CA SER A 182 -13.47 9.71 -3.82
C SER A 182 -13.36 8.43 -2.99
N LEU A 183 -13.40 8.59 -1.66
CA LEU A 183 -13.57 7.50 -0.70
C LEU A 183 -15.06 7.11 -0.52
N ALA A 184 -16.00 7.94 -0.99
CA ALA A 184 -17.44 7.68 -0.90
C ALA A 184 -17.94 6.75 -2.02
N ARG A 185 -17.24 5.63 -2.21
CA ARG A 185 -17.55 4.59 -3.20
C ARG A 185 -17.10 3.21 -2.68
N PRO A 186 -17.65 2.11 -3.23
CA PRO A 186 -17.21 0.76 -2.88
C PRO A 186 -15.70 0.55 -3.10
N TRP A 187 -15.12 -0.32 -2.27
CA TRP A 187 -13.78 -0.83 -2.48
C TRP A 187 -13.80 -1.92 -3.55
N SER A 188 -12.83 -1.87 -4.45
CA SER A 188 -12.58 -2.92 -5.43
C SER A 188 -12.40 -4.29 -4.80
N ARG A 189 -13.00 -5.31 -5.42
CA ARG A 189 -12.96 -6.69 -4.98
C ARG A 189 -11.52 -7.19 -4.89
N GLY A 190 -11.15 -7.64 -3.70
CA GLY A 190 -9.79 -8.08 -3.38
C GLY A 190 -9.03 -7.13 -2.45
N GLN A 191 -9.36 -5.83 -2.43
CA GLN A 191 -8.64 -4.86 -1.60
C GLN A 191 -8.94 -5.04 -0.11
N VAL A 192 -10.22 -5.21 0.26
CA VAL A 192 -10.64 -5.35 1.67
C VAL A 192 -10.80 -6.80 2.12
N ARG A 193 -11.12 -7.72 1.20
CA ARG A 193 -11.10 -9.16 1.44
C ARG A 193 -10.61 -9.93 0.21
N CYS A 194 -9.69 -10.88 0.42
CA CYS A 194 -9.09 -11.71 -0.61
C CYS A 194 -9.05 -13.17 -0.13
N PRO A 195 -9.30 -14.17 -0.99
CA PRO A 195 -9.29 -15.57 -0.57
C PRO A 195 -7.88 -16.03 -0.22
N VAL A 196 -7.80 -17.01 0.69
CA VAL A 196 -6.54 -17.68 1.01
C VAL A 196 -5.96 -18.31 -0.26
N GLY A 197 -4.67 -18.10 -0.51
CA GLY A 197 -3.97 -18.62 -1.69
C GLY A 197 -4.05 -17.73 -2.94
N ALA A 198 -4.74 -16.58 -2.90
CA ALA A 198 -4.68 -15.62 -4.00
C ALA A 198 -3.22 -15.15 -4.24
N PRO A 199 -2.69 -15.21 -5.48
CA PRO A 199 -1.29 -14.88 -5.76
C PRO A 199 -0.94 -13.43 -5.41
N ARG A 200 0.23 -13.24 -4.80
CA ARG A 200 0.81 -11.93 -4.49
C ARG A 200 1.78 -11.54 -5.61
N PHE A 201 2.26 -10.31 -5.57
CA PHE A 201 3.49 -10.04 -6.29
C PHE A 201 4.62 -10.93 -5.73
N GLY A 202 5.56 -11.32 -6.60
CA GLY A 202 6.62 -12.23 -6.20
C GLY A 202 6.18 -13.65 -5.83
N SER A 203 4.93 -14.04 -6.12
CA SER A 203 4.45 -15.44 -5.98
C SER A 203 5.31 -16.44 -6.75
N VAL A 204 5.93 -16.01 -7.85
CA VAL A 204 6.88 -16.81 -8.62
C VAL A 204 8.24 -16.76 -7.96
N ILE A 205 8.69 -17.91 -7.46
CA ILE A 205 9.98 -18.05 -6.79
C ILE A 205 10.92 -18.91 -7.64
N ASN A 206 12.13 -18.42 -7.88
CA ASN A 206 13.21 -19.12 -8.60
C ASN A 206 12.76 -19.68 -9.97
N PRO A 207 12.23 -18.84 -10.89
CA PRO A 207 11.85 -19.31 -12.21
C PRO A 207 13.06 -19.88 -12.97
N PRO A 208 12.88 -20.93 -13.81
CA PRO A 208 13.97 -21.55 -14.55
C PRO A 208 14.61 -20.59 -15.57
N ILE A 209 15.79 -20.96 -16.08
CA ILE A 209 16.40 -20.27 -17.24
C ILE A 209 15.45 -20.42 -18.44
N GLY A 210 15.25 -19.33 -19.19
CA GLY A 210 14.30 -19.29 -20.30
C GLY A 210 12.83 -19.13 -19.89
N TRP A 211 12.55 -18.84 -18.61
CA TRP A 211 11.18 -18.58 -18.13
C TRP A 211 10.53 -17.43 -18.91
N ALA A 212 9.28 -17.65 -19.32
CA ALA A 212 8.42 -16.62 -19.88
C ALA A 212 7.94 -15.72 -18.75
N VAL A 213 8.28 -14.43 -18.83
CA VAL A 213 7.87 -13.44 -17.82
C VAL A 213 6.34 -13.36 -17.76
N ARG A 214 5.81 -13.41 -16.53
CA ARG A 214 4.37 -13.46 -16.23
C ARG A 214 4.02 -12.68 -14.97
N HIS A 215 2.74 -12.33 -14.87
CA HIS A 215 2.19 -11.54 -13.78
C HIS A 215 1.04 -12.32 -13.12
N GLU A 216 1.37 -13.37 -12.34
CA GLU A 216 0.39 -14.35 -11.85
C GLU A 216 -0.76 -13.72 -11.04
N TRP A 217 -0.51 -12.64 -10.30
CA TRP A 217 -1.51 -11.93 -9.52
C TRP A 217 -2.60 -11.31 -10.40
N THR A 218 -2.23 -10.62 -11.48
CA THR A 218 -3.19 -9.96 -12.38
C THR A 218 -3.85 -10.96 -13.32
N GLU A 219 -3.12 -11.97 -13.78
CA GLU A 219 -3.67 -13.08 -14.56
C GLU A 219 -4.74 -13.84 -13.76
N TRP A 220 -4.46 -14.12 -12.49
CA TRP A 220 -5.43 -14.74 -11.57
C TRP A 220 -6.61 -13.81 -11.29
N ALA A 221 -6.37 -12.52 -11.06
CA ALA A 221 -7.42 -11.56 -10.77
C ALA A 221 -8.40 -11.46 -11.95
N PHE A 222 -7.88 -11.33 -13.17
CA PHE A 222 -8.67 -11.34 -14.40
C PHE A 222 -9.53 -12.60 -14.53
N ALA A 223 -8.92 -13.78 -14.35
CA ALA A 223 -9.60 -15.07 -14.49
C ALA A 223 -10.68 -15.32 -13.43
N ASN A 224 -10.56 -14.72 -12.24
CA ASN A 224 -11.46 -14.95 -11.10
C ASN A 224 -12.42 -13.78 -10.83
N GLY A 225 -12.39 -12.74 -11.66
CA GLY A 225 -13.24 -11.55 -11.53
C GLY A 225 -12.90 -10.72 -10.30
N TYR A 226 -11.61 -10.52 -10.02
CA TYR A 226 -11.10 -9.58 -9.04
C TYR A 226 -10.59 -8.32 -9.74
N ALA A 227 -10.49 -7.23 -8.99
CA ALA A 227 -9.94 -5.98 -9.51
C ALA A 227 -8.49 -6.14 -9.96
N HIS A 228 -8.10 -5.35 -10.96
CA HIS A 228 -6.76 -5.38 -11.53
C HIS A 228 -5.74 -5.17 -10.41
N TRP A 229 -5.90 -4.10 -9.64
CA TRP A 229 -4.98 -3.70 -8.58
C TRP A 229 -5.24 -4.35 -7.21
N SER A 230 -5.95 -5.48 -7.18
CA SER A 230 -6.33 -6.18 -5.94
C SER A 230 -5.15 -6.68 -5.09
N ALA A 231 -3.97 -6.81 -5.69
CA ALA A 231 -2.75 -7.20 -4.99
C ALA A 231 -1.89 -6.01 -4.53
N SER A 232 -2.15 -4.78 -4.99
CA SER A 232 -1.24 -3.63 -4.81
C SER A 232 -1.47 -2.86 -3.52
N ALA A 233 -2.68 -2.86 -2.99
CA ALA A 233 -3.01 -2.15 -1.75
C ALA A 233 -4.18 -2.82 -1.02
N GLY A 234 -4.50 -2.32 0.17
CA GLY A 234 -5.71 -2.66 0.88
C GLY A 234 -5.49 -3.51 2.14
N TRP A 235 -6.55 -3.53 2.96
CA TRP A 235 -6.61 -4.29 4.21
C TRP A 235 -6.28 -5.77 4.03
N ALA A 236 -6.79 -6.40 2.95
CA ALA A 236 -6.64 -7.84 2.74
C ALA A 236 -5.20 -8.29 2.51
N ARG A 237 -4.35 -7.39 2.00
CA ARG A 237 -3.00 -7.73 1.53
C ARG A 237 -1.90 -7.09 2.36
N TYR A 238 -2.17 -6.00 3.08
CA TYR A 238 -1.12 -5.26 3.80
C TYR A 238 -1.54 -4.95 5.23
N ASP A 239 -2.23 -3.83 5.49
CA ASP A 239 -2.48 -3.35 6.86
C ASP A 239 -3.20 -4.38 7.73
N GLY A 240 -4.14 -5.14 7.17
CA GLY A 240 -4.85 -6.20 7.88
C GLY A 240 -3.97 -7.39 8.24
N LEU A 241 -2.93 -7.70 7.45
CA LEU A 241 -1.94 -8.73 7.81
C LEU A 241 -1.10 -8.29 9.01
N MET A 242 -0.68 -7.02 9.05
CA MET A 242 0.02 -6.45 10.22
C MET A 242 -0.88 -6.44 11.45
N ALA A 243 -2.11 -5.94 11.32
CA ALA A 243 -3.07 -5.92 12.43
C ALA A 243 -3.32 -7.32 13.00
N LYS A 244 -3.55 -8.32 12.14
CA LYS A 244 -3.72 -9.72 12.53
C LYS A 244 -2.48 -10.29 13.20
N TRP A 245 -1.29 -9.96 12.70
CA TRP A 245 -0.05 -10.40 13.34
C TRP A 245 0.11 -9.79 14.74
N LEU A 246 -0.07 -8.48 14.89
CA LEU A 246 -0.01 -7.77 16.18
C LEU A 246 -0.98 -8.39 17.20
N GLU A 247 -2.23 -8.64 16.80
CA GLU A 247 -3.21 -9.30 17.67
C GLU A 247 -2.81 -10.74 18.03
N SER A 248 -2.30 -11.52 17.06
CA SER A 248 -1.87 -12.91 17.31
C SER A 248 -0.70 -13.01 18.29
N GLU A 249 0.08 -11.93 18.39
CA GLU A 249 1.22 -11.77 19.27
C GLU A 249 0.83 -11.19 20.64
N GLY A 250 -0.44 -10.87 20.85
CA GLY A 250 -0.93 -10.23 22.07
C GLY A 250 -0.45 -8.79 22.24
N ILE A 251 -0.04 -8.14 21.16
CA ILE A 251 0.42 -6.74 21.17
C ILE A 251 -0.80 -5.84 21.01
N ALA A 252 -1.09 -5.03 22.02
CA ALA A 252 -2.18 -4.06 21.96
C ALA A 252 -1.80 -2.88 21.05
N PHE A 253 -2.71 -2.46 20.17
CA PHE A 253 -2.55 -1.30 19.29
C PHE A 253 -3.91 -0.67 19.02
N ASP A 254 -3.88 0.60 18.65
CA ASP A 254 -5.02 1.31 18.08
C ASP A 254 -4.84 1.47 16.57
N VAL A 255 -5.93 1.70 15.84
CA VAL A 255 -5.86 2.09 14.43
C VAL A 255 -6.30 3.54 14.24
N VAL A 256 -5.63 4.22 13.31
CA VAL A 256 -6.02 5.52 12.76
C VAL A 256 -5.89 5.46 11.25
N THR A 257 -6.65 6.28 10.53
CA THR A 257 -6.56 6.39 9.06
C THR A 257 -5.81 7.66 8.69
N GLN A 258 -5.27 7.74 7.47
CA GLN A 258 -4.68 8.99 6.97
C GLN A 258 -5.70 10.14 6.96
N TRP A 259 -6.99 9.83 6.73
CA TRP A 259 -8.07 10.81 6.83
C TRP A 259 -8.22 11.42 8.24
N ASP A 260 -7.91 10.66 9.30
CA ASP A 260 -7.90 11.18 10.67
C ASP A 260 -6.77 12.21 10.86
N LEU A 261 -5.59 11.94 10.30
CA LEU A 261 -4.44 12.84 10.37
C LEU A 261 -4.71 14.18 9.70
N ASP A 262 -5.40 14.16 8.55
CA ASP A 262 -5.78 15.37 7.82
C ASP A 262 -6.84 16.21 8.53
N ARG A 263 -7.71 15.58 9.35
CA ARG A 263 -8.74 16.28 10.13
C ARG A 263 -8.24 16.84 11.44
N ASP A 264 -7.28 16.16 12.07
CA ASP A 264 -6.73 16.54 13.36
C ASP A 264 -5.23 16.22 13.41
N SER A 265 -4.41 17.28 13.38
CA SER A 265 -2.95 17.18 13.46
C SER A 265 -2.44 16.65 14.81
N GLN A 266 -3.30 16.58 15.83
CA GLN A 266 -3.01 16.01 17.15
C GLN A 266 -3.42 14.53 17.25
N THR A 267 -3.89 13.91 16.16
CA THR A 267 -4.31 12.49 16.15
C THR A 267 -3.25 11.55 16.71
N LEU A 268 -1.96 11.86 16.50
CA LEU A 268 -0.83 11.04 16.95
C LEU A 268 -0.35 11.36 18.38
N ASP A 269 -0.92 12.35 19.06
CA ASP A 269 -0.51 12.72 20.41
C ASP A 269 -0.70 11.53 21.37
N GLY A 270 0.17 11.38 22.37
CA GLY A 270 0.04 10.33 23.39
C GLY A 270 0.40 8.89 22.94
N TYR A 271 0.64 8.64 21.65
CA TYR A 271 1.28 7.40 21.22
C TYR A 271 2.80 7.47 21.46
N ALA A 272 3.40 6.35 21.86
CA ALA A 272 4.86 6.23 21.95
C ALA A 272 5.45 5.92 20.57
N CYS A 273 4.77 5.07 19.80
CA CYS A 273 5.20 4.65 18.48
C CYS A 273 4.02 4.54 17.53
N VAL A 274 4.22 4.99 16.30
CA VAL A 274 3.30 4.77 15.19
C VAL A 274 3.88 3.75 14.23
N ILE A 275 3.01 2.96 13.61
CA ILE A 275 3.34 1.89 12.67
C ILE A 275 2.72 2.25 11.33
N THR A 276 3.49 2.13 10.24
CA THR A 276 2.96 2.00 8.88
C THR A 276 3.37 0.65 8.33
N SER A 277 2.57 0.08 7.42
CA SER A 277 2.72 -1.31 7.02
C SER A 277 2.48 -1.51 5.53
N GLY A 278 3.33 -2.32 4.92
CA GLY A 278 3.19 -2.77 3.56
C GLY A 278 3.32 -1.62 2.57
N HIS A 279 2.21 -1.21 1.98
CA HIS A 279 2.23 -0.21 0.91
C HIS A 279 1.59 1.12 1.36
N ASP A 280 2.44 2.05 1.80
CA ASP A 280 2.07 3.37 2.33
C ASP A 280 2.52 4.52 1.41
N GLU A 281 2.31 4.36 0.10
CA GLU A 281 2.85 5.21 -0.97
C GLU A 281 2.33 6.66 -1.03
N TYR A 282 1.06 6.88 -0.72
CA TYR A 282 0.40 8.17 -0.89
C TYR A 282 0.17 8.86 0.46
N TRP A 283 0.68 10.08 0.63
CA TRP A 283 0.48 10.87 1.86
C TRP A 283 0.18 12.34 1.58
N SER A 284 -0.69 12.94 2.39
CA SER A 284 -0.92 14.38 2.36
C SER A 284 0.20 15.15 3.05
N ALA A 285 0.35 16.43 2.71
CA ALA A 285 1.27 17.30 3.41
C ALA A 285 0.91 17.45 4.91
N VAL A 286 -0.38 17.48 5.24
CA VAL A 286 -0.87 17.56 6.63
C VAL A 286 -0.56 16.27 7.39
N GLY A 287 -0.85 15.11 6.79
CA GLY A 287 -0.54 13.81 7.39
C GLY A 287 0.96 13.60 7.64
N ARG A 288 1.82 13.98 6.67
CA ARG A 288 3.28 14.00 6.89
C ARG A 288 3.68 14.97 7.99
N GLY A 289 3.05 16.15 8.06
CA GLY A 289 3.28 17.12 9.13
C GLY A 289 2.92 16.60 10.52
N ALA A 290 1.83 15.83 10.65
CA ALA A 290 1.46 15.17 11.90
C ALA A 290 2.51 14.14 12.33
N LEU A 291 3.01 13.32 11.40
CA LEU A 291 4.11 12.37 11.65
C LEU A 291 5.40 13.08 12.06
N ALA A 292 5.80 14.12 11.33
CA ALA A 292 6.97 14.93 11.66
C ALA A 292 6.86 15.55 13.07
N SER A 293 5.67 16.06 13.42
CA SER A 293 5.40 16.62 14.74
C SER A 293 5.47 15.57 15.86
N HIS A 294 4.98 14.35 15.59
CA HIS A 294 5.11 13.21 16.51
C HIS A 294 6.58 12.87 16.78
N LEU A 295 7.38 12.74 15.72
CA LEU A 295 8.82 12.45 15.82
C LEU A 295 9.60 13.57 16.53
N ALA A 296 9.28 14.83 16.21
CA ALA A 296 9.90 16.01 16.82
C ALA A 296 9.72 16.07 18.35
N ARG A 297 8.58 15.57 18.86
CA ARG A 297 8.28 15.50 20.30
C ARG A 297 8.83 14.24 20.99
N GLY A 298 9.57 13.41 20.27
CA GLY A 298 10.19 12.20 20.81
C GLY A 298 9.40 10.93 20.58
N GLY A 299 8.29 10.97 19.83
CA GLY A 299 7.62 9.77 19.36
C GLY A 299 8.46 9.00 18.34
N HIS A 300 8.16 7.71 18.17
CA HIS A 300 8.88 6.83 17.26
C HIS A 300 8.03 6.39 16.06
N HIS A 301 8.68 5.97 14.98
CA HIS A 301 8.03 5.46 13.78
C HIS A 301 8.64 4.11 13.38
N ALA A 302 7.85 3.04 13.48
CA ALA A 302 8.19 1.71 13.02
C ALA A 302 7.53 1.45 11.66
N ARG A 303 8.27 1.67 10.57
CA ARG A 303 7.79 1.49 9.21
C ARG A 303 8.12 0.11 8.70
N PHE A 304 7.11 -0.75 8.60
CA PHE A 304 7.20 -2.09 8.01
C PHE A 304 6.63 -2.10 6.58
N GLY A 305 7.06 -1.14 5.76
CA GLY A 305 6.55 -0.92 4.41
C GLY A 305 7.60 -0.42 3.43
N GLY A 306 7.17 -0.20 2.19
CA GLY A 306 7.98 0.27 1.05
C GLY A 306 7.19 1.20 0.11
N ASN A 307 7.89 1.79 -0.85
CA ASN A 307 7.37 2.68 -1.89
C ASN A 307 6.80 4.03 -1.42
N ILE A 308 7.48 4.78 -0.56
CA ILE A 308 6.96 6.10 -0.16
C ILE A 308 7.21 7.13 -1.27
N MET A 309 6.19 7.49 -2.05
CA MET A 309 6.40 8.23 -3.32
C MET A 309 5.58 9.51 -3.48
N TRP A 310 4.27 9.52 -3.19
CA TRP A 310 3.37 10.56 -3.72
C TRP A 310 2.80 11.49 -2.66
N GLN A 311 2.94 12.79 -2.88
CA GLN A 311 2.14 13.80 -2.18
C GLN A 311 0.74 13.89 -2.79
N VAL A 312 -0.28 13.75 -1.94
CA VAL A 312 -1.68 14.00 -2.30
C VAL A 312 -2.21 15.28 -1.67
N ARG A 313 -3.21 15.86 -2.33
CA ARG A 313 -4.08 16.87 -1.75
C ARG A 313 -5.36 16.17 -1.30
N ALA A 314 -5.63 16.17 0.00
CA ALA A 314 -6.82 15.57 0.58
C ALA A 314 -7.87 16.64 0.91
N ASP A 315 -9.16 16.34 0.68
CA ASP A 315 -10.29 17.17 1.08
C ASP A 315 -11.23 16.34 1.97
N ASP A 316 -11.35 16.76 3.23
CA ASP A 316 -12.13 16.07 4.26
C ASP A 316 -13.64 16.18 4.05
N ARG A 317 -14.11 17.27 3.45
CA ARG A 317 -15.54 17.56 3.23
C ARG A 317 -16.10 16.72 2.10
N THR A 318 -15.33 16.59 1.03
CA THR A 318 -15.69 15.79 -0.14
C THR A 318 -15.19 14.35 -0.03
N GLN A 319 -14.35 14.05 0.96
CA GLN A 319 -13.67 12.76 1.14
C GLN A 319 -12.93 12.35 -0.14
N THR A 320 -12.18 13.28 -0.71
CA THR A 320 -11.42 13.05 -1.94
C THR A 320 -9.92 13.18 -1.72
N THR A 321 -9.17 12.49 -2.58
CA THR A 321 -7.72 12.67 -2.73
C THR A 321 -7.41 13.04 -4.16
N GLU A 322 -6.48 13.96 -4.36
CA GLU A 322 -6.03 14.43 -5.66
C GLU A 322 -4.51 14.29 -5.81
N CYS A 323 -4.06 13.71 -6.93
CA CYS A 323 -2.65 13.57 -7.25
C CYS A 323 -2.38 13.51 -8.76
N TYR A 324 -1.50 14.38 -9.25
CA TYR A 324 -1.07 14.39 -10.66
C TYR A 324 0.16 13.53 -10.96
N LYS A 325 0.73 12.87 -9.93
CA LYS A 325 1.87 11.95 -10.06
C LYS A 325 3.05 12.57 -10.86
N PHE A 326 3.53 11.88 -11.90
CA PHE A 326 4.57 12.37 -12.80
C PHE A 326 4.13 13.57 -13.66
N LEU A 327 2.83 13.87 -13.74
CA LEU A 327 2.26 15.00 -14.47
C LEU A 327 2.01 16.21 -13.56
N SER A 328 2.87 16.45 -12.56
CA SER A 328 2.72 17.56 -11.60
C SER A 328 2.64 18.94 -12.27
N ASP A 329 3.15 19.09 -13.50
CA ASP A 329 3.01 20.31 -14.30
C ASP A 329 1.56 20.59 -14.75
N GLU A 330 0.70 19.58 -14.72
CA GLU A 330 -0.74 19.71 -14.96
C GLU A 330 -1.54 20.04 -13.70
N ASP A 331 -0.92 20.01 -12.51
CA ASP A 331 -1.61 20.34 -11.25
C ASP A 331 -2.09 21.81 -11.29
N PRO A 332 -3.40 22.07 -11.10
CA PRO A 332 -3.95 23.42 -11.07
C PRO A 332 -3.34 24.27 -9.94
N HIS A 333 -2.81 23.65 -8.89
CA HIS A 333 -2.16 24.32 -7.77
C HIS A 333 -0.62 24.26 -7.81
N ARG A 334 0.01 23.89 -8.93
CA ARG A 334 1.49 23.76 -9.03
C ARG A 334 2.26 25.02 -8.64
N HIS A 335 1.66 26.20 -8.77
CA HIS A 335 2.25 27.49 -8.38
C HIS A 335 1.90 27.94 -6.96
N GLY A 336 1.09 27.17 -6.24
CA GLY A 336 0.70 27.42 -4.86
C GLY A 336 1.77 27.02 -3.83
N PRO A 337 1.44 27.09 -2.53
CA PRO A 337 2.28 26.55 -1.47
C PRO A 337 2.57 25.07 -1.68
N VAL A 338 3.75 24.58 -1.28
CA VAL A 338 4.14 23.15 -1.41
C VAL A 338 3.10 22.22 -0.80
N SER A 339 2.48 22.62 0.33
CA SER A 339 1.44 21.85 0.99
C SER A 339 0.15 21.66 0.18
N GLN A 340 -0.03 22.42 -0.90
CA GLN A 340 -1.17 22.29 -1.83
C GLN A 340 -0.78 21.62 -3.13
N ARG A 341 0.51 21.41 -3.43
CA ARG A 341 0.96 20.78 -4.67
C ARG A 341 0.82 19.26 -4.57
N THR A 342 0.80 18.60 -5.71
CA THR A 342 0.80 17.14 -5.83
C THR A 342 1.94 16.69 -6.74
N GLY A 343 2.37 15.45 -6.56
CA GLY A 343 3.50 14.88 -7.29
C GLY A 343 4.41 14.08 -6.37
N ALA A 344 5.52 13.58 -6.90
CA ALA A 344 6.43 12.75 -6.10
C ALA A 344 7.24 13.61 -5.10
N PHE A 345 7.43 13.08 -3.89
CA PHE A 345 8.11 13.79 -2.80
C PHE A 345 9.55 14.18 -3.14
N GLU A 346 10.26 13.30 -3.84
CA GLU A 346 11.64 13.52 -4.33
C GLU A 346 11.70 14.40 -5.59
N GLY A 347 10.55 14.75 -6.17
CA GLY A 347 10.48 15.52 -7.40
C GLY A 347 10.51 17.04 -7.15
N PRO A 348 10.92 17.84 -8.15
CA PRO A 348 11.16 19.27 -8.00
C PRO A 348 9.91 20.09 -7.64
N ALA A 349 8.71 19.56 -7.90
CA ALA A 349 7.46 20.23 -7.53
C ALA A 349 7.26 20.28 -6.00
N ILE A 350 7.72 19.23 -5.30
CA ILE A 350 7.55 19.04 -3.86
C ILE A 350 8.86 19.31 -3.11
N ASP A 351 9.97 18.75 -3.59
CA ASP A 351 11.33 18.90 -3.07
C ASP A 351 11.41 18.68 -1.55
N LEU A 352 10.73 17.63 -1.08
CA LEU A 352 10.68 17.26 0.33
C LEU A 352 10.82 15.73 0.45
N PRO A 353 12.04 15.19 0.29
CA PRO A 353 12.28 13.74 0.30
C PRO A 353 11.70 13.06 1.55
N PRO A 354 11.05 11.90 1.41
CA PRO A 354 10.39 11.21 2.52
C PRO A 354 11.38 10.53 3.48
N VAL A 355 12.63 10.31 3.08
CA VAL A 355 13.66 9.69 3.93
C VAL A 355 13.78 10.33 5.31
N ILE A 356 13.47 11.62 5.46
CA ILE A 356 13.57 12.36 6.72
C ILE A 356 12.56 11.91 7.81
N GLU A 357 11.37 11.42 7.45
CA GLU A 357 10.40 10.85 8.42
C GLU A 357 10.18 9.34 8.25
N PHE A 358 10.45 8.80 7.06
CA PHE A 358 10.13 7.43 6.69
C PHE A 358 11.36 6.51 6.62
N GLY A 359 12.58 7.07 6.64
CA GLY A 359 13.83 6.30 6.63
C GLY A 359 14.20 5.70 5.26
N GLY A 360 13.50 6.06 4.19
CA GLY A 360 13.85 5.67 2.83
C GLY A 360 13.15 6.53 1.77
N ASN A 361 13.62 6.39 0.53
CA ASN A 361 13.15 7.08 -0.67
C ASN A 361 12.66 6.04 -1.70
N GLY A 362 11.47 6.26 -2.27
CA GLY A 362 10.87 5.36 -3.27
C GLY A 362 11.71 5.21 -4.52
N THR A 363 12.23 6.33 -5.06
CA THR A 363 12.98 6.33 -6.34
C THR A 363 14.39 5.72 -6.26
N ARG A 364 14.77 5.21 -5.07
CA ARG A 364 16.05 4.55 -4.78
C ARG A 364 15.92 3.05 -4.55
N GLY A 365 14.72 2.57 -4.20
CA GLY A 365 14.41 1.15 -4.03
C GLY A 365 13.71 0.57 -5.25
N MET A 366 12.54 1.07 -5.66
CA MET A 366 11.79 0.57 -6.82
C MET A 366 11.48 -0.94 -6.70
N TYR A 367 11.69 -1.76 -7.74
CA TYR A 367 11.06 -3.06 -7.89
C TYR A 367 11.95 -4.30 -7.66
N ALA A 368 11.36 -5.34 -7.08
CA ALA A 368 11.84 -6.71 -7.09
C ALA A 368 10.67 -7.71 -7.05
N GLY A 369 10.67 -8.76 -7.87
CA GLY A 369 9.57 -9.73 -7.91
C GLY A 369 8.29 -9.23 -8.59
N TRP A 370 8.33 -8.06 -9.27
CA TRP A 370 7.32 -7.66 -10.25
C TRP A 370 7.72 -8.19 -11.62
N GLY A 371 7.03 -9.21 -12.12
CA GLY A 371 7.34 -9.81 -13.42
C GLY A 371 8.82 -10.23 -13.52
N GLY A 372 9.56 -9.65 -14.45
CA GLY A 372 11.00 -9.88 -14.66
C GLY A 372 11.93 -9.08 -13.75
N ALA A 373 11.42 -8.09 -13.00
CA ALA A 373 12.22 -7.21 -12.16
C ALA A 373 12.93 -7.99 -11.04
N SER A 374 14.25 -8.15 -11.12
CA SER A 374 15.07 -8.85 -10.12
C SER A 374 14.52 -10.23 -9.69
N ILE A 375 13.83 -10.95 -10.57
CA ILE A 375 13.01 -12.13 -10.21
C ILE A 375 13.82 -13.35 -9.70
N ARG A 376 15.12 -13.40 -10.01
CA ARG A 376 16.08 -14.38 -9.48
C ARG A 376 17.07 -13.77 -8.47
N GLY A 377 16.75 -12.59 -7.93
CA GLY A 377 17.58 -11.89 -6.96
C GLY A 377 17.60 -12.57 -5.58
N SER A 378 18.15 -11.87 -4.59
CA SER A 378 18.27 -12.39 -3.22
C SER A 378 16.92 -12.66 -2.54
N ARG A 379 15.85 -11.97 -2.97
CA ARG A 379 14.47 -12.07 -2.43
C ARG A 379 14.35 -11.72 -0.93
N GLY A 380 15.44 -11.22 -0.35
CA GLY A 380 15.64 -10.97 1.06
C GLY A 380 16.76 -9.96 1.24
N PHE A 381 16.93 -9.45 2.46
CA PHE A 381 17.93 -8.43 2.74
C PHE A 381 19.24 -9.05 3.20
N THR A 382 20.36 -8.62 2.59
CA THR A 382 21.71 -8.99 3.02
C THR A 382 22.16 -8.09 4.16
N ILE A 383 22.52 -8.65 5.31
CA ILE A 383 22.88 -7.92 6.53
C ILE A 383 24.33 -7.40 6.45
N PHE A 384 24.51 -6.11 6.75
CA PHE A 384 25.84 -5.47 6.84
C PHE A 384 26.19 -5.05 8.26
N ARG A 385 25.20 -4.85 9.15
CA ARG A 385 25.41 -4.43 10.54
C ARG A 385 24.78 -5.40 11.54
N PRO A 386 25.28 -6.64 11.66
CA PRO A 386 24.63 -7.71 12.44
C PRO A 386 24.52 -7.42 13.94
N LYS A 387 25.34 -6.50 14.48
CA LYS A 387 25.32 -6.12 15.90
C LYS A 387 24.31 -5.01 16.23
N HIS A 388 23.57 -4.51 15.25
CA HIS A 388 22.53 -3.51 15.50
C HIS A 388 21.40 -4.11 16.36
N TRP A 389 20.84 -3.32 17.27
CA TRP A 389 19.84 -3.78 18.25
C TRP A 389 18.61 -4.43 17.61
N ALA A 390 18.25 -4.01 16.39
CA ALA A 390 17.12 -4.59 15.67
C ALA A 390 17.31 -6.09 15.37
N PHE A 391 18.55 -6.57 15.31
CA PHE A 391 18.92 -7.96 15.04
C PHE A 391 19.24 -8.78 16.29
N GLU A 392 19.05 -8.22 17.49
CA GLU A 392 19.30 -8.93 18.74
C GLU A 392 18.45 -10.21 18.82
N GLY A 393 19.07 -11.33 19.22
CA GLY A 393 18.41 -12.63 19.28
C GLY A 393 18.26 -13.38 17.95
N LEU A 394 18.66 -12.79 16.81
CA LEU A 394 18.73 -13.51 15.53
C LEU A 394 19.94 -14.44 15.42
N ASP A 395 21.00 -14.18 16.18
CA ASP A 395 22.35 -14.69 15.89
C ASP A 395 22.79 -14.28 14.47
N ALA A 396 22.56 -13.00 14.11
CA ALA A 396 22.83 -12.50 12.77
C ALA A 396 24.33 -12.43 12.44
N TYR A 397 24.71 -12.79 11.21
CA TYR A 397 26.08 -12.65 10.71
C TYR A 397 26.17 -11.62 9.56
N TYR A 398 27.36 -11.04 9.38
CA TYR A 398 27.63 -10.20 8.22
C TYR A 398 27.50 -11.03 6.93
N GLY A 399 26.74 -10.52 5.96
CA GLY A 399 26.47 -11.18 4.68
C GLY A 399 25.33 -12.20 4.72
N GLU A 400 24.68 -12.41 5.87
CA GLU A 400 23.50 -13.26 5.98
C GLU A 400 22.30 -12.64 5.23
N VAL A 401 21.48 -13.48 4.59
CA VAL A 401 20.26 -13.05 3.89
C VAL A 401 19.02 -13.45 4.69
N ILE A 402 18.25 -12.47 5.15
CA ILE A 402 16.97 -12.68 5.86
C ILE A 402 15.77 -12.55 4.93
N GLY A 403 14.70 -13.30 5.19
CA GLY A 403 13.43 -13.20 4.46
C GLY A 403 13.42 -13.77 3.04
N SER A 404 14.51 -14.39 2.59
CA SER A 404 14.56 -14.98 1.23
C SER A 404 13.57 -16.14 1.04
N ALA A 405 13.24 -16.88 2.09
CA ALA A 405 12.28 -17.98 2.02
C ALA A 405 10.83 -17.50 1.85
N SER A 406 10.49 -16.36 2.45
CA SER A 406 9.16 -15.72 2.35
C SER A 406 9.05 -14.73 1.19
N ASN A 407 10.11 -14.56 0.40
CA ASN A 407 10.20 -13.54 -0.66
C ASN A 407 9.96 -12.11 -0.11
N LEU A 408 10.61 -11.81 1.01
CA LEU A 408 10.45 -10.58 1.77
C LEU A 408 10.63 -9.31 0.93
N VAL A 409 11.57 -9.31 -0.01
CA VAL A 409 11.81 -8.16 -0.88
C VAL A 409 11.00 -8.35 -2.15
N SER A 410 9.74 -7.96 -2.04
CA SER A 410 8.83 -7.79 -3.15
C SER A 410 7.72 -6.82 -2.72
N TYR A 411 6.90 -6.27 -3.61
CA TYR A 411 7.29 -5.98 -4.99
C TYR A 411 7.99 -4.65 -5.15
N GLU A 412 7.80 -3.77 -4.17
CA GLU A 412 8.45 -2.48 -4.08
C GLU A 412 9.26 -2.39 -2.79
N ALA A 413 10.31 -1.59 -2.87
CA ALA A 413 11.22 -1.32 -1.79
C ALA A 413 11.58 0.17 -1.77
N ASP A 414 12.07 0.64 -0.62
CA ASP A 414 12.69 1.95 -0.50
C ASP A 414 14.20 1.81 -0.29
N GLY A 415 14.94 2.80 -0.74
CA GLY A 415 16.38 2.86 -0.59
C GLY A 415 16.87 4.25 -0.27
N VAL A 416 18.19 4.39 -0.24
CA VAL A 416 18.87 5.70 -0.24
C VAL A 416 20.04 5.65 -1.20
N ASP A 417 20.51 6.81 -1.64
CA ASP A 417 21.78 6.91 -2.36
C ASP A 417 22.95 6.55 -1.44
N TYR A 418 23.85 5.67 -1.87
CA TYR A 418 24.88 5.11 -1.00
C TYR A 418 26.21 4.80 -1.70
N ASN A 419 27.28 4.71 -0.91
CA ASN A 419 28.58 4.19 -1.32
C ASN A 419 28.97 2.99 -0.46
N MET A 420 29.76 2.08 -1.04
CA MET A 420 30.41 1.00 -0.31
C MET A 420 31.81 1.42 0.14
N VAL A 421 32.03 1.49 1.45
CA VAL A 421 33.32 1.86 2.05
C VAL A 421 33.80 0.73 2.95
N HIS A 422 34.95 0.15 2.62
CA HIS A 422 35.52 -1.00 3.34
C HIS A 422 34.55 -2.18 3.57
N GLY A 423 33.67 -2.42 2.59
CA GLY A 423 32.67 -3.49 2.66
C GLY A 423 31.36 -3.13 3.36
N LEU A 424 31.18 -1.89 3.84
CA LEU A 424 29.93 -1.45 4.48
C LEU A 424 29.22 -0.37 3.64
N PRO A 425 27.87 -0.39 3.58
CA PRO A 425 27.10 0.66 2.94
C PRO A 425 26.99 1.89 3.86
N TYR A 426 27.15 3.07 3.26
CA TYR A 426 26.96 4.37 3.90
C TYR A 426 26.15 5.28 2.98
N PRO A 427 25.14 6.01 3.50
CA PRO A 427 24.43 7.00 2.72
C PRO A 427 25.38 8.07 2.18
N THR A 428 25.10 8.60 0.99
CA THR A 428 25.84 9.75 0.44
C THR A 428 25.33 11.09 0.97
N GLY A 429 24.07 11.13 1.44
CA GLY A 429 23.35 12.34 1.81
C GLY A 429 22.84 13.16 0.61
N SER A 430 23.10 12.73 -0.63
CA SER A 430 22.78 13.50 -1.84
C SER A 430 21.28 13.59 -2.15
N ASP A 431 20.48 12.72 -1.53
CA ASP A 431 19.04 12.54 -1.73
C ASP A 431 18.22 12.96 -0.51
N GLY A 432 18.79 13.83 0.34
CA GLY A 432 18.15 14.32 1.55
C GLY A 432 18.26 13.37 2.75
N THR A 433 19.00 12.26 2.62
CA THR A 433 19.21 11.31 3.72
C THR A 433 19.91 11.97 4.92
N PRO A 434 19.34 11.89 6.14
CA PRO A 434 19.97 12.43 7.34
C PRO A 434 21.29 11.73 7.71
N ASP A 435 22.25 12.48 8.28
CA ASP A 435 23.53 11.95 8.75
C ASP A 435 23.40 10.87 9.84
N SER A 436 22.27 10.84 10.54
CA SER A 436 21.97 9.86 11.58
C SER A 436 21.52 8.49 11.03
N LEU A 437 21.27 8.38 9.71
CA LEU A 437 20.76 7.17 9.10
C LEU A 437 21.85 6.11 8.91
N GLU A 438 21.60 4.92 9.43
CA GLU A 438 22.41 3.73 9.21
C GLU A 438 21.70 2.78 8.23
N ILE A 439 22.43 2.34 7.20
CA ILE A 439 22.00 1.23 6.33
C ILE A 439 22.39 -0.07 7.04
N LEU A 440 21.39 -0.87 7.42
CA LEU A 440 21.56 -2.10 8.19
C LEU A 440 21.68 -3.34 7.29
N ALA A 441 20.86 -3.37 6.24
CA ALA A 441 20.80 -4.45 5.28
C ALA A 441 20.31 -3.90 3.92
N LEU A 442 20.70 -4.53 2.82
CA LEU A 442 20.24 -4.12 1.48
C LEU A 442 20.06 -5.29 0.53
N THR A 443 19.36 -5.04 -0.57
CA THR A 443 19.12 -5.97 -1.67
C THR A 443 19.10 -5.20 -2.99
N PRO A 444 19.71 -5.72 -4.07
CA PRO A 444 19.55 -5.12 -5.40
C PRO A 444 18.08 -5.12 -5.83
N THR A 445 17.70 -4.05 -6.51
CA THR A 445 16.37 -3.82 -7.09
C THR A 445 16.52 -3.07 -8.41
N VAL A 446 15.44 -2.99 -9.19
CA VAL A 446 15.46 -2.37 -10.53
C VAL A 446 14.22 -1.52 -10.76
N ALA A 447 14.29 -0.58 -11.69
CA ALA A 447 13.16 0.24 -12.11
C ALA A 447 12.54 -0.23 -13.44
N PHE A 448 12.88 -1.44 -13.92
CA PHE A 448 12.43 -1.99 -15.20
C PHE A 448 12.41 -3.53 -15.19
N GLU A 449 11.77 -4.13 -16.19
CA GLU A 449 11.85 -5.56 -16.44
C GLU A 449 12.91 -5.87 -17.50
N GLU A 450 13.78 -6.84 -17.23
CA GLU A 450 14.77 -7.26 -18.22
C GLU A 450 14.15 -8.17 -19.29
N ASP A 451 14.17 -7.73 -20.55
CA ASP A 451 13.80 -8.57 -21.69
C ASP A 451 15.01 -9.33 -22.25
N HIS A 452 15.00 -10.65 -22.05
CA HIS A 452 16.00 -11.58 -22.57
C HIS A 452 15.56 -12.27 -23.88
N GLY A 453 14.45 -11.84 -24.49
CA GLY A 453 13.90 -12.41 -25.72
C GLY A 453 13.28 -13.79 -25.56
N ASN A 454 12.93 -14.19 -24.32
CA ASN A 454 12.35 -15.50 -24.05
C ASN A 454 10.94 -15.60 -24.65
N PRO A 455 10.65 -16.63 -25.47
CA PRO A 455 9.34 -16.81 -26.08
C PRO A 455 8.19 -16.83 -25.07
N GLY A 456 7.13 -16.06 -25.33
CA GLY A 456 5.92 -16.03 -24.51
C GLY A 456 5.96 -15.06 -23.33
N SER A 457 7.04 -14.31 -23.13
CA SER A 457 7.12 -13.26 -22.10
C SER A 457 6.09 -12.14 -22.34
N GLN A 458 5.47 -11.68 -21.26
CA GLN A 458 4.57 -10.53 -21.22
C GLN A 458 5.08 -9.55 -20.16
N PHE A 459 5.42 -8.33 -20.58
CA PHE A 459 5.97 -7.29 -19.72
C PHE A 459 4.90 -6.24 -19.41
N ASP A 460 4.80 -5.86 -18.15
CA ASP A 460 4.00 -4.74 -17.69
C ASP A 460 4.82 -3.45 -17.90
N PRO A 461 4.21 -2.26 -18.10
CA PRO A 461 4.94 -1.10 -18.55
C PRO A 461 5.68 -0.39 -17.40
N LEU A 462 6.51 -1.10 -16.63
CA LEU A 462 7.46 -0.52 -15.67
C LEU A 462 8.42 0.48 -16.36
N GLU A 463 8.58 0.39 -17.68
CA GLU A 463 9.29 1.42 -18.46
C GLU A 463 8.70 2.83 -18.29
N ASN A 464 7.40 2.96 -18.00
CA ASN A 464 6.78 4.25 -17.71
C ASN A 464 7.30 4.83 -16.39
N ASP A 465 7.50 3.99 -15.37
CA ASP A 465 8.04 4.43 -14.08
C ASP A 465 9.53 4.75 -14.19
N LEU A 466 10.30 3.97 -14.97
CA LEU A 466 11.70 4.32 -15.28
C LEU A 466 11.80 5.70 -15.96
N ALA A 467 10.95 5.95 -16.97
CA ALA A 467 10.89 7.22 -17.66
C ALA A 467 10.51 8.36 -16.71
N GLY A 468 9.48 8.15 -15.88
CA GLY A 468 9.03 9.11 -14.88
C GLY A 468 10.12 9.44 -13.86
N VAL A 469 10.84 8.43 -13.35
CA VAL A 469 11.94 8.61 -12.40
C VAL A 469 13.15 9.29 -13.06
N ALA A 470 13.48 8.96 -14.30
CA ALA A 470 14.55 9.63 -15.06
C ALA A 470 14.25 11.13 -15.23
N ALA A 471 13.02 11.46 -15.68
CA ALA A 471 12.58 12.84 -15.82
C ALA A 471 12.55 13.57 -14.46
N LEU A 472 12.06 12.91 -13.41
CA LEU A 472 11.97 13.48 -12.08
C LEU A 472 13.34 13.81 -11.48
N ARG A 473 14.30 12.89 -11.56
CA ARG A 473 15.62 13.04 -10.91
C ARG A 473 16.60 13.86 -11.74
N TYR A 474 16.45 13.86 -13.06
CA TYR A 474 17.47 14.41 -13.97
C TYR A 474 16.92 15.40 -15.00
N GLY A 475 15.62 15.72 -14.93
CA GLY A 475 14.96 16.75 -15.72
C GLY A 475 14.49 16.31 -17.11
N SER A 476 14.84 15.09 -17.56
CA SER A 476 14.38 14.56 -18.85
C SER A 476 14.49 13.03 -18.93
N ASP A 477 13.63 12.45 -19.76
CA ASP A 477 13.67 11.03 -20.13
C ASP A 477 14.65 10.80 -21.30
N THR A 478 15.94 10.61 -21.00
CA THR A 478 16.96 10.22 -22.00
C THR A 478 17.55 8.85 -21.67
N PRO A 479 18.13 8.13 -22.65
CA PRO A 479 18.79 6.85 -22.39
C PRO A 479 19.86 6.93 -21.29
N GLU A 480 20.63 8.02 -21.25
CA GLU A 480 21.66 8.25 -20.23
C GLU A 480 21.03 8.44 -18.84
N ASN A 481 19.93 9.18 -18.75
CA ASN A 481 19.22 9.38 -17.49
C ASN A 481 18.54 8.09 -17.01
N ARG A 482 17.97 7.29 -17.93
CA ARG A 482 17.43 5.96 -17.62
C ARG A 482 18.51 5.02 -17.09
N ASP A 483 19.70 5.00 -17.70
CA ASP A 483 20.82 4.17 -17.23
C ASP A 483 21.24 4.51 -15.78
N ARG A 484 21.09 5.78 -15.38
CA ARG A 484 21.41 6.26 -14.02
C ARG A 484 20.35 5.95 -12.96
N CYS A 485 19.16 5.48 -13.33
CA CYS A 485 18.08 5.14 -12.37
C CYS A 485 17.54 3.72 -12.51
N ARG A 486 17.93 2.97 -13.54
CA ARG A 486 17.44 1.59 -13.75
C ARG A 486 17.83 0.60 -12.65
N TYR A 487 18.89 0.89 -11.90
CA TYR A 487 19.36 0.07 -10.78
C TYR A 487 19.19 0.82 -9.46
N GLY A 488 18.67 0.12 -8.46
CA GLY A 488 18.48 0.62 -7.10
C GLY A 488 18.89 -0.42 -6.06
N ALA A 489 18.61 -0.10 -4.80
CA ALA A 489 18.67 -1.08 -3.74
C ALA A 489 17.56 -0.81 -2.70
N GLY A 490 16.78 -1.83 -2.40
CA GLY A 490 15.93 -1.84 -1.20
C GLY A 490 16.80 -1.92 0.05
N MET A 491 16.42 -1.23 1.12
CA MET A 491 17.23 -1.16 2.34
C MET A 491 16.41 -1.25 3.64
N ILE A 492 16.94 -1.98 4.62
CA ILE A 492 16.56 -1.80 6.03
C ILE A 492 17.42 -0.68 6.60
N THR A 493 16.79 0.34 7.17
CA THR A 493 17.47 1.51 7.73
C THR A 493 17.02 1.79 9.17
N SER A 494 17.88 2.48 9.92
CA SER A 494 17.53 3.02 11.24
C SER A 494 18.15 4.39 11.41
N MET A 495 17.41 5.32 12.02
CA MET A 495 17.90 6.68 12.24
C MET A 495 17.30 7.32 13.50
N ARG A 496 18.02 8.30 14.04
CA ARG A 496 17.43 9.29 14.96
C ARG A 496 16.80 10.41 14.15
N TYR A 497 15.59 10.82 14.53
CA TYR A 497 14.93 11.94 13.89
C TYR A 497 15.62 13.26 14.27
N ASN A 498 16.32 13.84 13.30
CA ASN A 498 16.89 15.17 13.40
C ASN A 498 16.62 15.95 12.10
N THR A 499 16.31 17.22 12.24
CA THR A 499 16.21 18.17 11.14
C THR A 499 17.15 19.33 11.42
N ALA A 500 17.39 20.18 10.41
CA ALA A 500 18.22 21.38 10.57
C ALA A 500 17.72 22.33 11.68
N VAL A 501 16.43 22.24 12.05
CA VAL A 501 15.76 23.12 13.01
C VAL A 501 15.22 22.40 14.25
N THR A 502 15.30 21.06 14.30
CA THR A 502 14.75 20.27 15.40
C THR A 502 15.63 19.08 15.71
N THR A 503 16.06 18.96 16.96
CA THR A 503 16.72 17.77 17.49
C THR A 503 15.71 17.02 18.35
N GLY A 504 14.89 16.18 17.72
CA GLY A 504 13.97 15.31 18.43
C GLY A 504 14.71 14.11 19.05
N SER A 505 14.14 13.51 20.08
CA SER A 505 14.59 12.18 20.56
C SER A 505 13.93 11.03 19.81
N GLY A 506 13.08 11.32 18.82
CA GLY A 506 12.38 10.33 18.02
C GLY A 506 13.34 9.43 17.25
N GLU A 507 12.91 8.21 16.97
CA GLU A 507 13.67 7.22 16.21
C GLU A 507 12.78 6.64 15.13
N VAL A 508 13.37 6.36 13.97
CA VAL A 508 12.71 5.73 12.84
C VAL A 508 13.43 4.42 12.51
N PHE A 509 12.65 3.36 12.38
CA PHE A 509 13.10 2.10 11.80
C PHE A 509 12.30 1.86 10.52
N CYS A 510 13.00 1.64 9.40
CA CYS A 510 12.37 1.34 8.12
C CYS A 510 12.80 -0.05 7.65
N ALA A 511 11.82 -0.91 7.42
CA ALA A 511 12.01 -2.22 6.81
C ALA A 511 12.30 -2.14 5.29
N GLY A 512 11.79 -1.09 4.63
CA GLY A 512 12.05 -0.80 3.22
C GLY A 512 11.49 -1.82 2.23
N SER A 513 10.38 -2.50 2.55
CA SER A 513 9.70 -3.41 1.62
C SER A 513 8.21 -3.57 1.90
N THR A 514 7.41 -3.66 0.83
CA THR A 514 5.95 -3.82 0.93
C THR A 514 5.51 -5.19 1.41
N GLU A 515 6.34 -6.23 1.28
CA GLU A 515 5.98 -7.62 1.67
C GLU A 515 6.41 -8.02 3.09
N TRP A 516 6.87 -7.07 3.91
CA TRP A 516 7.12 -7.31 5.34
C TRP A 516 5.91 -7.91 6.09
N PRO A 517 4.69 -7.35 6.02
CA PRO A 517 3.52 -7.94 6.69
C PRO A 517 3.15 -9.33 6.17
N ALA A 518 3.41 -9.65 4.90
CA ALA A 518 3.19 -10.99 4.36
C ALA A 518 4.22 -12.00 4.91
N SER A 519 5.48 -11.57 5.06
CA SER A 519 6.52 -12.36 5.71
C SER A 519 6.20 -12.64 7.18
N LEU A 520 5.65 -11.66 7.91
CA LEU A 520 5.12 -11.88 9.26
C LEU A 520 3.96 -12.89 9.28
N ALA A 521 2.99 -12.74 8.36
CA ALA A 521 1.85 -13.65 8.27
C ALA A 521 2.24 -15.10 7.91
N SER A 522 3.33 -15.28 7.17
CA SER A 522 3.89 -16.62 6.87
C SER A 522 4.77 -17.19 7.98
N GLY A 523 5.05 -16.41 9.04
CA GLY A 523 5.87 -16.83 10.18
C GLY A 523 7.38 -16.77 9.92
N ASP A 524 7.86 -15.89 9.04
CA ASP A 524 9.30 -15.69 8.84
C ASP A 524 9.97 -15.27 10.16
N ARG A 525 10.85 -16.12 10.66
CA ARG A 525 11.44 -15.98 11.99
C ARG A 525 12.28 -14.71 12.13
N ALA A 526 12.99 -14.31 11.08
CA ALA A 526 13.81 -13.10 11.13
C ALA A 526 12.94 -11.86 11.21
N CYS A 527 11.90 -11.78 10.36
CA CYS A 527 10.93 -10.69 10.37
C CYS A 527 10.24 -10.56 11.73
N VAL A 528 9.79 -11.69 12.31
CA VAL A 528 9.14 -11.71 13.64
C VAL A 528 10.05 -11.15 14.73
N ILE A 529 11.30 -11.60 14.80
CA ILE A 529 12.25 -11.15 15.83
C ILE A 529 12.57 -9.66 15.66
N ILE A 530 12.83 -9.22 14.43
CA ILE A 530 13.13 -7.81 14.13
C ILE A 530 11.95 -6.92 14.51
N THR A 531 10.73 -7.26 14.08
CA THR A 531 9.53 -6.48 14.41
C THR A 531 9.32 -6.41 15.91
N ARG A 532 9.48 -7.52 16.66
CA ARG A 532 9.42 -7.50 18.13
C ARG A 532 10.47 -6.56 18.73
N ASN A 533 11.73 -6.65 18.31
CA ASN A 533 12.80 -5.79 18.83
C ASN A 533 12.51 -4.31 18.62
N VAL A 534 12.01 -3.94 17.43
CA VAL A 534 11.61 -2.56 17.09
C VAL A 534 10.48 -2.07 17.98
N LEU A 535 9.40 -2.84 18.10
CA LEU A 535 8.24 -2.45 18.91
C LEU A 535 8.60 -2.38 20.40
N HIS A 536 9.36 -3.34 20.93
CA HIS A 536 9.84 -3.33 22.31
C HIS A 536 10.70 -2.10 22.61
N ARG A 537 11.61 -1.74 21.71
CA ARG A 537 12.45 -0.55 21.87
C ARG A 537 11.62 0.73 21.87
N PHE A 538 10.69 0.86 20.93
CA PHE A 538 9.94 2.11 20.72
C PHE A 538 8.78 2.32 21.69
N VAL A 539 8.30 1.27 22.38
CA VAL A 539 7.34 1.42 23.49
C VAL A 539 8.04 1.57 24.85
N GLY A 540 9.32 1.17 24.93
CA GLY A 540 10.09 1.05 26.16
C GLY A 540 9.76 -0.23 26.93
N ALA A 541 10.73 -0.76 27.68
CA ALA A 541 10.48 -1.82 28.65
C ALA A 541 9.61 -1.24 29.78
N ARG A 542 8.31 -1.51 29.76
CA ARG A 542 7.42 -1.20 30.88
C ARG A 542 7.50 -2.27 31.95
#